data_AF-A0A0Q4KU33-F1
#
_entry.id   AF-A0A0Q4KU33-F1
#
_cell.length_a   1.000
_cell.length_b   1.000
_cell.length_c   1.000
_cell.angle_alpha   90.00
_cell.angle_beta   90.00
_cell.angle_gamma   90.00
#
_symmetry.space_group_name_H-M   'P 1'
#
loop_
_entity.id
_entity.type
_entity.pdbx_description
1 polymer ?
#
loop_
_entity_poly.entity_id
_entity_poly.type
_entity_poly.pdbx_seq_one_letter_code
_entity_poly.pdbx_strand_id
1 'polypeptide(L)'
;MIDDDGGDGDGLPFARSYDSFKHMTGIALLSLGGVFAFADGGGMQFERRQLVVILGCILMAALTSMIMAGQLAALEVKPEPREIVARRIRIASIIVGGSLSIGLGGFAYNFISALFK
;
A
#
# COMPACT_ATOMS: atom_id res chain seq x y z
N MET A 1 -29.57 36.28 9.66
CA MET A 1 -28.65 35.87 8.59
C MET A 1 -27.73 34.87 9.26
N ILE A 2 -27.96 33.58 9.02
CA ILE A 2 -27.14 32.50 9.56
C ILE A 2 -26.03 32.33 8.53
N ASP A 3 -24.81 32.71 8.91
CA ASP A 3 -23.60 32.36 8.17
C ASP A 3 -23.33 30.88 8.43
N ASP A 4 -23.90 30.04 7.56
CA ASP A 4 -23.52 28.64 7.40
C ASP A 4 -22.35 28.58 6.41
N ASP A 5 -21.17 29.00 6.88
CA ASP A 5 -19.90 28.78 6.17
C ASP A 5 -19.56 27.29 6.28
N GLY A 6 -20.21 26.51 5.43
CA GLY A 6 -19.94 25.11 5.23
C GLY A 6 -18.52 24.88 4.72
N GLY A 7 -17.69 24.26 5.55
CA GLY A 7 -16.98 23.06 5.11
C GLY A 7 -15.48 23.17 4.81
N ASP A 8 -14.68 23.73 5.73
CA ASP A 8 -13.21 23.53 5.76
C ASP A 8 -12.77 22.05 5.98
N GLY A 9 -13.73 21.14 6.15
CA GLY A 9 -13.49 19.70 6.38
C GLY A 9 -13.36 18.83 5.13
N ASP A 10 -13.61 19.36 3.93
CA ASP A 10 -13.92 18.55 2.74
C ASP A 10 -12.70 18.19 1.87
N GLY A 11 -11.62 18.98 1.93
CA GLY A 11 -10.36 18.70 1.22
C GLY A 11 -9.39 17.78 1.97
N LEU A 12 -9.52 17.72 3.29
CA LEU A 12 -8.62 16.98 4.20
C LEU A 12 -8.65 15.44 3.99
N PRO A 13 -9.79 14.77 3.72
CA PRO A 13 -9.83 13.32 3.58
C PRO A 13 -9.13 12.82 2.30
N PHE A 14 -9.24 13.58 1.21
CA PHE A 14 -8.62 13.23 -0.07
C PHE A 14 -7.10 13.40 -0.02
N ALA A 15 -6.63 14.55 0.48
CA ALA A 15 -5.21 14.83 0.65
C ALA A 15 -4.55 13.77 1.57
N ARG A 16 -5.22 13.41 2.67
CA ARG A 16 -4.75 12.36 3.58
C ARG A 16 -4.68 10.98 2.93
N SER A 17 -5.67 10.63 2.10
CA SER A 17 -5.69 9.35 1.39
C SER A 17 -4.55 9.26 0.38
N TYR A 18 -4.29 10.35 -0.35
CA TYR A 18 -3.19 10.44 -1.30
C TYR A 18 -1.83 10.25 -0.62
N ASP A 19 -1.59 10.95 0.50
CA ASP A 19 -0.36 10.82 1.26
C ASP A 19 -0.18 9.40 1.83
N SER A 20 -1.26 8.80 2.31
CA SER A 20 -1.26 7.40 2.77
C SER A 20 -0.85 6.43 1.66
N PHE A 21 -1.42 6.54 0.46
CA PHE A 21 -1.06 5.66 -0.66
C PHE A 21 0.38 5.88 -1.14
N LYS A 22 0.89 7.12 -1.12
CA LYS A 22 2.32 7.39 -1.37
C LYS A 22 3.22 6.66 -0.38
N HIS A 23 2.92 6.80 0.91
CA HIS A 23 3.68 6.14 1.97
C HIS A 23 3.64 4.61 1.81
N MET A 24 2.46 4.03 1.56
CA MET A 24 2.34 2.58 1.35
C MET A 24 3.12 2.11 0.12
N THR A 25 3.17 2.91 -0.96
CA THR A 25 4.01 2.61 -2.13
C THR A 25 5.48 2.56 -1.76
N GLY A 26 5.96 3.55 -1.00
CA GLY A 26 7.33 3.60 -0.50
C GLY A 26 7.68 2.39 0.37
N ILE A 27 6.81 2.04 1.32
CA ILE A 27 6.98 0.86 2.18
C ILE A 27 7.03 -0.42 1.35
N ALA A 28 6.13 -0.58 0.38
CA ALA A 28 6.07 -1.78 -0.46
C ALA A 28 7.34 -1.93 -1.32
N LEU A 29 7.82 -0.86 -1.94
CA LEU A 29 9.06 -0.87 -2.74
C LEU A 29 10.30 -1.16 -1.88
N LEU A 30 10.39 -0.53 -0.69
CA LEU A 30 11.45 -0.82 0.27
C LEU A 30 11.43 -2.29 0.70
N SER A 31 10.24 -2.84 0.95
CA SER A 31 10.05 -4.23 1.33
C SER A 31 10.44 -5.20 0.23
N LEU A 32 10.13 -4.89 -1.05
CA LEU A 32 10.62 -5.68 -2.19
C LEU A 32 12.14 -5.72 -2.22
N GLY A 33 12.80 -4.56 -2.06
CA GLY A 33 14.26 -4.48 -1.98
C GLY A 33 14.83 -5.35 -0.86
N GLY A 34 14.20 -5.31 0.33
CA GLY A 34 14.56 -6.17 1.45
C GLY A 34 14.42 -7.66 1.12
N VAL A 35 13.30 -8.08 0.55
CA VAL A 35 13.07 -9.49 0.16
C VAL A 35 14.12 -9.96 -0.84
N PHE A 36 14.44 -9.16 -1.87
CA PHE A 36 15.47 -9.52 -2.85
C PHE A 36 16.87 -9.60 -2.24
N ALA A 37 17.26 -8.64 -1.41
CA ALA A 37 18.55 -8.65 -0.73
C ALA A 37 18.75 -9.90 0.12
N PHE A 38 17.70 -10.37 0.80
CA PHE A 38 17.74 -11.60 1.60
C PHE A 38 17.65 -12.88 0.78
N ALA A 39 16.96 -12.86 -0.36
CA ALA A 39 16.86 -14.02 -1.24
C ALA A 39 18.18 -14.33 -1.97
N ASP A 40 18.98 -13.30 -2.30
CA ASP A 40 20.25 -13.45 -3.02
C ASP A 40 21.46 -13.68 -2.08
N GLY A 41 21.38 -13.22 -0.82
CA GLY A 41 22.46 -13.24 0.16
C GLY A 41 22.87 -14.63 0.72
N GLY A 42 22.41 -15.73 0.13
CA GLY A 42 22.86 -17.10 0.44
C GLY A 42 22.47 -17.67 1.81
N GLY A 43 21.96 -16.86 2.75
CA GLY A 43 21.66 -17.27 4.12
C GLY A 43 20.26 -17.83 4.37
N MET A 44 19.29 -17.59 3.48
CA MET A 44 17.87 -17.92 3.73
C MET A 44 17.29 -18.82 2.63
N GLN A 45 16.98 -20.07 2.97
CA GLN A 45 16.25 -20.97 2.07
C GLN A 45 14.75 -20.72 2.20
N PHE A 46 14.25 -19.71 1.46
CA PHE A 46 12.82 -19.58 1.26
C PHE A 46 12.30 -20.78 0.45
N GLU A 47 11.18 -21.35 0.87
CA GLU A 47 10.43 -22.21 -0.03
C GLU A 47 9.98 -21.36 -1.23
N ARG A 48 10.33 -21.78 -2.45
CA ARG A 48 10.08 -21.00 -3.68
C ARG A 48 8.60 -20.54 -3.79
N ARG A 49 7.66 -21.38 -3.37
CA ARG A 49 6.23 -21.04 -3.33
C ARG A 49 5.93 -19.88 -2.39
N GLN A 50 6.50 -19.89 -1.19
CA GLN A 50 6.30 -18.82 -0.21
C GLN A 50 6.91 -17.50 -0.67
N LEU A 51 8.10 -17.55 -1.28
CA LEU A 51 8.74 -16.36 -1.84
C LEU A 51 7.88 -15.71 -2.94
N VAL A 52 7.31 -16.52 -3.84
CA VAL A 52 6.40 -16.03 -4.88
C VAL A 52 5.15 -15.38 -4.29
N VAL A 53 4.58 -15.95 -3.22
CA VAL A 53 3.42 -15.37 -2.53
C VAL A 53 3.78 -14.04 -1.87
N ILE A 54 4.91 -13.98 -1.14
CA ILE A 54 5.40 -12.75 -0.49
C ILE A 54 5.61 -11.64 -1.52
N LEU A 55 6.37 -11.94 -2.58
CA LEU A 55 6.65 -10.97 -3.66
C LEU A 55 5.37 -10.53 -4.35
N GLY A 56 4.47 -11.47 -4.67
CA GLY A 56 3.18 -11.18 -5.28
C GLY A 56 2.33 -10.24 -4.43
N CYS A 57 2.23 -10.52 -3.13
CA CYS A 57 1.48 -9.68 -2.18
C CYS A 57 2.07 -8.26 -2.06
N ILE A 58 3.40 -8.13 -1.93
CA ILE A 58 4.05 -6.81 -1.83
C ILE A 58 3.92 -6.04 -3.16
N LEU A 59 4.10 -6.71 -4.30
CA LEU A 59 3.95 -6.10 -5.62
C LEU A 59 2.51 -5.62 -5.86
N MET A 60 1.51 -6.43 -5.50
CA MET A 60 0.11 -6.06 -5.57
C MET A 60 -0.20 -4.83 -4.71
N ALA A 61 0.36 -4.76 -3.49
CA ALA A 61 0.24 -3.57 -2.64
C ALA A 61 0.87 -2.34 -3.30
N ALA A 62 2.10 -2.45 -3.81
CA ALA A 62 2.82 -1.34 -4.46
C ALA A 62 2.08 -0.79 -5.69
N LEU A 63 1.62 -1.68 -6.58
CA LEU A 63 0.91 -1.28 -7.80
C LEU A 63 -0.42 -0.64 -7.46
N THR A 64 -1.19 -1.24 -6.55
CA THR A 64 -2.51 -0.71 -6.19
C THR A 64 -2.38 0.66 -5.51
N SER A 65 -1.41 0.85 -4.62
CA SER A 65 -1.17 2.13 -3.95
C SER A 65 -0.67 3.19 -4.94
N MET A 66 0.22 2.83 -5.87
CA MET A 66 0.71 3.75 -6.90
C MET A 66 -0.43 4.19 -7.84
N ILE A 67 -1.26 3.25 -8.30
CA ILE A 67 -2.42 3.55 -9.15
C ILE A 67 -3.39 4.49 -8.43
N MET A 68 -3.70 4.23 -7.16
CA MET A 68 -4.62 5.10 -6.40
C MET A 68 -4.04 6.48 -6.13
N ALA A 69 -2.75 6.59 -5.82
CA ALA A 69 -2.11 7.90 -5.70
C ALA A 69 -2.21 8.68 -7.03
N GLY A 70 -1.98 8.02 -8.17
CA GLY A 70 -2.14 8.62 -9.49
C GLY A 70 -3.57 9.05 -9.79
N GLN A 71 -4.57 8.21 -9.46
CA GLN A 71 -5.98 8.56 -9.61
C GLN A 71 -6.36 9.76 -8.74
N LEU A 72 -5.91 9.81 -7.49
CA LEU A 72 -6.19 10.92 -6.59
C LEU A 72 -5.55 12.23 -7.07
N ALA A 73 -4.33 12.20 -7.60
CA ALA A 73 -3.72 13.36 -8.24
C ALA A 73 -4.48 13.81 -9.49
N ALA A 74 -4.99 12.87 -10.29
CA ALA A 74 -5.77 13.19 -11.49
C ALA A 74 -7.11 13.89 -11.16
N LEU A 75 -7.67 13.66 -9.96
CA LEU A 75 -8.89 14.33 -9.51
C LEU A 75 -8.70 15.84 -9.28
N GLU A 76 -7.47 16.31 -9.06
CA GLU A 76 -7.17 17.75 -9.01
C GLU A 76 -7.41 18.42 -10.37
N VAL A 77 -7.24 17.67 -11.47
CA VAL A 77 -7.43 18.17 -12.84
C VAL A 77 -8.86 17.93 -13.33
N LYS A 78 -9.46 16.79 -12.97
CA LYS A 78 -10.82 16.43 -13.38
C LYS A 78 -11.60 15.86 -12.18
N PRO A 79 -12.47 16.67 -11.53
CA PRO A 79 -13.23 16.21 -10.38
C PRO A 79 -14.24 15.11 -10.77
N GLU A 80 -14.28 14.04 -9.99
CA GLU A 80 -15.28 12.96 -10.08
C GLU A 80 -16.27 13.02 -8.89
N PRO A 81 -17.45 12.37 -9.00
CA PRO A 81 -18.39 12.27 -7.88
C PRO A 81 -17.75 11.64 -6.65
N ARG A 82 -17.81 12.35 -5.52
CA ARG A 82 -17.08 11.99 -4.29
C ARG A 82 -17.45 10.62 -3.72
N GLU A 83 -18.70 10.21 -3.84
CA GLU A 83 -19.15 8.89 -3.34
C GLU A 83 -18.44 7.73 -4.04
N ILE A 84 -18.22 7.86 -5.36
CA ILE A 84 -17.53 6.85 -6.17
C ILE A 84 -16.05 6.78 -5.75
N VAL A 85 -15.41 7.93 -5.59
CA VAL A 85 -14.01 8.03 -5.18
C VAL A 85 -13.82 7.47 -3.77
N ALA A 86 -14.68 7.85 -2.81
CA ALA A 86 -14.61 7.36 -1.43
C ALA A 86 -14.74 5.83 -1.36
N ARG A 87 -15.63 5.24 -2.16
CA ARG A 87 -15.77 3.78 -2.27
C ARG A 87 -14.51 3.14 -2.83
N ARG A 88 -13.92 3.71 -3.88
CA ARG A 88 -12.65 3.22 -4.48
C ARG A 88 -11.50 3.29 -3.48
N ILE A 89 -11.34 4.41 -2.79
CA ILE A 89 -10.32 4.58 -1.74
C ILE A 89 -10.48 3.49 -0.67
N ARG A 90 -11.69 3.28 -0.13
CA ARG A 90 -11.93 2.28 0.91
C ARG A 90 -11.53 0.87 0.47
N ILE A 91 -11.94 0.48 -0.74
CA ILE A 91 -11.62 -0.85 -1.29
C ILE A 91 -10.11 -0.98 -1.47
N ALA A 92 -9.46 0.02 -2.06
CA ALA A 92 -8.02 -0.02 -2.26
C ALA A 92 -7.23 -0.03 -0.94
N SER A 93 -7.64 0.73 0.07
CA SER A 93 -7.00 0.68 1.39
C SER A 93 -7.06 -0.71 2.01
N ILE A 94 -8.18 -1.43 1.85
CA ILE A 94 -8.32 -2.82 2.32
C ILE A 94 -7.40 -3.75 1.53
N ILE A 95 -7.36 -3.62 0.19
CA ILE A 95 -6.52 -4.46 -0.68
C ILE A 95 -5.04 -4.24 -0.37
N VAL A 96 -4.60 -2.99 -0.32
CA VAL A 96 -3.20 -2.62 -0.05
C VAL A 96 -2.83 -3.06 1.36
N GLY A 97 -3.63 -2.72 2.36
CA GLY A 97 -3.38 -3.11 3.75
C GLY A 97 -3.30 -4.62 3.91
N GLY A 98 -4.29 -5.37 3.42
CA GLY A 98 -4.30 -6.83 3.50
C GLY A 98 -3.13 -7.47 2.76
N SER A 99 -2.85 -7.02 1.54
CA SER A 99 -1.74 -7.57 0.73
C SER A 99 -0.39 -7.26 1.37
N LEU A 100 -0.19 -6.03 1.86
CA LEU A 100 1.06 -5.64 2.50
C LEU A 100 1.26 -6.38 3.82
N SER A 101 0.21 -6.55 4.63
CA SER A 101 0.26 -7.33 5.88
C SER A 101 0.61 -8.81 5.62
N ILE A 102 0.02 -9.43 4.59
CA ILE A 102 0.34 -10.82 4.24
C ILE A 102 1.78 -10.93 3.75
N GLY A 103 2.20 -10.04 2.85
CA GLY A 103 3.56 -10.04 2.30
C GLY A 103 4.63 -9.81 3.36
N LEU A 104 4.48 -8.75 4.17
CA LEU A 104 5.39 -8.42 5.27
C LEU A 104 5.36 -9.47 6.37
N GLY A 105 4.17 -9.98 6.74
CA GLY A 105 4.04 -11.01 7.76
C GLY A 105 4.74 -12.31 7.35
N GLY A 106 4.54 -12.74 6.11
CA GLY A 106 5.23 -13.90 5.55
C GLY A 106 6.75 -13.72 5.48
N PHE A 107 7.21 -12.53 5.07
CA PHE A 107 8.63 -12.19 5.07
C PHE A 107 9.22 -12.17 6.48
N ALA A 108 8.58 -11.49 7.43
CA ALA A 108 9.04 -11.37 8.80
C ALA A 108 9.09 -12.72 9.51
N TYR A 109 8.10 -13.59 9.29
CA TYR A 109 8.10 -14.96 9.82
C TYR A 109 9.34 -15.74 9.37
N ASN A 110 9.63 -15.72 8.07
CA ASN A 110 10.80 -16.40 7.51
C ASN A 110 12.11 -15.77 8.01
N PHE A 111 12.18 -14.44 8.07
CA PHE A 111 13.34 -13.71 8.56
C PHE A 111 13.64 -14.04 10.02
N ILE A 112 12.63 -13.99 10.89
CA ILE A 112 12.75 -14.35 12.31
C ILE A 112 13.15 -15.82 12.44
N SER A 113 12.50 -16.72 11.71
CA SER A 113 12.84 -18.14 11.72
C SER A 113 14.29 -18.41 11.28
N ALA A 114 14.85 -17.60 10.37
CA ALA A 114 16.23 -17.72 9.94
C ALA A 114 17.23 -17.15 10.96
N LEU A 115 16.84 -16.11 11.70
CA LEU A 115 17.67 -15.50 12.75
C LEU A 115 17.91 -16.43 13.95
N PHE A 116 16.94 -17.28 14.27
CA PHE A 116 16.98 -18.18 15.43
C PHE A 116 17.41 -19.61 15.08
N LYS A 117 17.88 -19.85 13.85
CA LYS A 117 18.33 -21.16 13.38
C LYS A 117 19.85 -21.18 13.25
#